data_AF-A0A9D8T4M2-F1
#
_entry.id   AF-A0A9D8T4M2-F1
#
_cell.length_a   1.000
_cell.length_b   1.000
_cell.length_c   1.000
_cell.angle_alpha   90.00
_cell.angle_beta   90.00
_cell.angle_gamma   90.00
#
_symmetry.space_group_name_H-M   'P 1'
#
loop_
_entity.id
_entity.type
_entity.pdbx_description
1 polymer ?
#
loop_
_entity_poly.entity_id
_entity_poly.type
_entity_poly.pdbx_seq_one_letter_code
_entity_poly.pdbx_strand_id
1 'polypeptide(L)'
;CSYQASIIPIRHCICNYIPGLLDLGENADILALIAPRPLVIVNGREDNIFPLDAAQYEFTRLHARYQELGAGENCVHVIGDGGHRFYAEPAWNAMLPLWNH
;
A
#
# COMPACT_ATOMS: atom_id res chain seq x y z
N CYS A 1 -2.47 -0.97 -3.54
CA CYS A 1 -3.33 -1.13 -4.74
C CYS A 1 -4.35 -0.01 -4.73
N SER A 2 -4.82 0.41 -5.90
CA SER A 2 -5.84 1.45 -6.01
C SER A 2 -7.20 0.93 -5.60
N TYR A 3 -8.01 1.84 -5.08
CA TYR A 3 -9.40 1.63 -4.74
C TYR A 3 -10.21 1.26 -5.98
N GLN A 4 -9.95 1.94 -7.11
CA GLN A 4 -10.59 1.68 -8.39
C GLN A 4 -10.23 0.32 -9.00
N ALA A 5 -8.99 -0.16 -8.87
CA ALA A 5 -8.61 -1.45 -9.46
C ALA A 5 -8.90 -2.67 -8.58
N SER A 6 -9.19 -2.47 -7.28
CA SER A 6 -9.41 -3.55 -6.33
C SER A 6 -10.78 -3.44 -5.65
N ILE A 7 -10.96 -2.44 -4.79
CA ILE A 7 -12.12 -2.38 -3.88
C ILE A 7 -13.45 -2.29 -4.61
N ILE A 8 -13.53 -1.51 -5.70
CA ILE A 8 -14.75 -1.36 -6.49
C ILE A 8 -15.07 -2.61 -7.34
N PRO A 9 -14.16 -3.12 -8.21
CA PRO A 9 -14.49 -4.18 -9.15
C PRO A 9 -14.52 -5.58 -8.53
N ILE A 10 -13.94 -5.77 -7.34
CA ILE A 10 -13.82 -7.08 -6.69
C ILE A 10 -14.73 -7.10 -5.46
N ARG A 11 -15.32 -8.26 -5.15
CA ARG A 11 -16.21 -8.40 -3.99
C ARG A 11 -15.39 -8.35 -2.69
N HIS A 12 -15.56 -7.28 -1.93
CA HIS A 12 -15.00 -7.14 -0.58
C HIS A 12 -16.09 -7.13 0.49
N CYS A 13 -15.68 -7.21 1.76
CA CYS A 13 -16.58 -6.91 2.87
C CYS A 13 -17.03 -5.45 2.78
N ILE A 14 -18.28 -5.17 3.17
CA ILE A 14 -18.88 -3.83 3.12
C ILE A 14 -18.02 -2.76 3.82
N CYS A 15 -17.23 -3.14 4.83
CA CYS A 15 -16.34 -2.21 5.54
C CYS A 15 -15.20 -1.62 4.70
N ASN A 16 -14.92 -2.16 3.52
CA ASN A 16 -13.94 -1.59 2.59
C ASN A 16 -14.55 -0.47 1.74
N TYR A 17 -15.87 -0.32 1.73
CA TYR A 17 -16.56 0.66 0.91
C TYR A 17 -16.71 2.00 1.66
N ILE A 18 -16.07 3.05 1.15
CA ILE A 18 -16.15 4.40 1.70
C ILE A 18 -16.84 5.28 0.64
N PRO A 19 -18.12 5.66 0.84
CA PRO A 19 -18.85 6.49 -0.12
C PRO A 19 -18.14 7.83 -0.39
N GLY A 20 -18.04 8.19 -1.67
CA GLY A 20 -17.42 9.46 -2.11
C GLY A 20 -15.89 9.50 -2.02
N LEU A 21 -15.22 8.42 -1.63
CA LEU A 21 -13.76 8.43 -1.48
C LEU A 21 -13.03 8.77 -2.78
N LEU A 22 -13.46 8.19 -3.90
CA LEU A 22 -12.85 8.47 -5.21
C LEU A 22 -13.01 9.92 -5.69
N ASP A 23 -13.97 10.67 -5.14
CA ASP A 23 -14.12 12.10 -5.42
C ASP A 23 -13.03 12.93 -4.71
N LEU A 24 -12.43 12.36 -3.65
CA LEU A 24 -11.37 12.99 -2.86
C LEU A 24 -9.98 12.52 -3.28
N GLY A 25 -9.85 11.27 -3.73
CA GLY A 25 -8.59 10.71 -4.18
C GLY A 25 -8.55 9.19 -4.13
N GLU A 26 -7.34 8.67 -4.21
CA GLU A 26 -7.05 7.24 -4.26
C GLU A 26 -6.33 6.76 -2.98
N ASN A 27 -6.11 5.45 -2.86
CA ASN A 27 -5.48 4.86 -1.68
C ASN A 27 -4.08 5.46 -1.39
N ALA A 28 -3.29 5.82 -2.41
CA ALA A 28 -2.02 6.51 -2.21
C ALA A 28 -2.19 7.87 -1.50
N ASP A 29 -3.25 8.62 -1.81
CA ASP A 29 -3.50 9.93 -1.23
C ASP A 29 -3.89 9.82 0.26
N ILE A 30 -4.66 8.79 0.62
CA ILE A 30 -4.98 8.47 2.02
C ILE A 30 -3.73 8.05 2.78
N LEU A 31 -2.92 7.15 2.20
CA LEU A 31 -1.71 6.65 2.84
C LEU A 31 -0.64 7.74 2.98
N ALA A 32 -0.64 8.75 2.11
CA ALA A 32 0.27 9.89 2.24
C ALA A 32 0.07 10.68 3.55
N LEU A 33 -1.11 10.60 4.18
CA LEU A 33 -1.37 11.18 5.50
C LEU A 33 -0.55 10.52 6.63
N ILE A 34 0.08 9.38 6.37
CA ILE A 34 0.97 8.71 7.32
C ILE A 34 2.35 9.36 7.33
N ALA A 35 2.77 9.97 6.22
CA ALA A 35 4.08 10.58 6.09
C ALA A 35 4.32 11.67 7.17
N PRO A 36 5.56 11.81 7.67
CA PRO A 36 6.78 11.09 7.31
C PRO A 36 7.00 9.79 8.11
N ARG A 37 5.99 9.28 8.84
CA ARG A 37 6.16 8.10 9.70
C ARG A 37 6.40 6.83 8.87
N PRO A 38 7.15 5.86 9.40
CA PRO A 38 7.34 4.54 8.80
C PRO A 38 6.05 3.89 8.31
N LEU A 39 6.08 3.37 7.08
CA LEU A 39 4.97 2.64 6.44
C LEU A 39 5.54 1.51 5.57
N VAL A 40 5.08 0.29 5.85
CA VAL A 40 5.38 -0.90 5.03
C VAL A 40 4.10 -1.37 4.35
N ILE A 41 4.12 -1.43 3.02
CA ILE A 41 3.04 -1.97 2.19
C ILE A 41 3.47 -3.33 1.68
N VAL A 42 2.56 -4.30 1.69
CA VAL A 42 2.85 -5.68 1.30
C VAL A 42 1.86 -6.15 0.26
N ASN A 43 2.34 -6.71 -0.85
CA ASN A 43 1.51 -7.33 -1.88
C ASN A 43 2.04 -8.71 -2.26
N GLY A 44 1.12 -9.62 -2.58
CA GLY A 44 1.46 -10.89 -3.24
C GLY A 44 1.61 -10.69 -4.75
N ARG A 45 2.60 -11.32 -5.35
CA ARG A 45 2.85 -11.25 -6.80
C ARG A 45 1.68 -11.74 -7.66
N GLU A 46 0.97 -12.74 -7.18
CA GLU A 46 -0.15 -13.41 -7.86
C GLU A 46 -1.50 -13.09 -7.17
N ASP A 47 -1.56 -12.02 -6.38
CA ASP A 47 -2.78 -11.62 -5.69
C ASP A 47 -3.77 -10.99 -6.68
N ASN A 48 -4.79 -11.78 -7.05
CA ASN A 48 -5.86 -11.33 -7.94
C ASN A 48 -6.89 -10.40 -7.24
N ILE A 49 -6.86 -10.29 -5.90
CA ILE A 49 -7.71 -9.39 -5.12
C ILE A 49 -7.10 -7.98 -5.09
N PHE A 50 -5.77 -7.90 -4.99
CA PHE A 50 -5.01 -6.65 -5.02
C PHE A 50 -3.94 -6.69 -6.12
N PRO A 51 -4.32 -6.48 -7.40
CA PRO A 51 -3.40 -6.61 -8.54
C PRO A 51 -2.10 -5.83 -8.36
N LEU A 52 -0.97 -6.49 -8.62
CA LEU A 52 0.36 -5.96 -8.32
C LEU A 52 0.65 -4.67 -9.11
N ASP A 53 0.34 -4.63 -10.40
CA ASP A 53 0.63 -3.45 -11.25
C ASP A 53 -0.05 -2.19 -10.70
N ALA A 54 -1.31 -2.30 -10.30
CA ALA A 54 -2.06 -1.21 -9.67
C ALA A 54 -1.53 -0.88 -8.27
N ALA A 55 -0.98 -1.85 -7.54
CA ALA A 55 -0.31 -1.59 -6.28
C ALA A 55 1.02 -0.86 -6.45
N GLN A 56 1.83 -1.24 -7.44
CA GLN A 56 3.10 -0.58 -7.75
C GLN A 56 2.88 0.85 -8.24
N TYR A 57 1.88 1.08 -9.09
CA TYR A 57 1.51 2.43 -9.53
C TYR A 57 1.17 3.35 -8.35
N GLU A 58 0.31 2.89 -7.44
CA GLU A 58 -0.04 3.65 -6.24
C GLU A 58 1.15 3.84 -5.30
N PHE A 59 2.01 2.82 -5.17
CA PHE A 59 3.22 2.93 -4.37
C PHE A 59 4.18 3.98 -4.94
N THR A 60 4.37 4.06 -6.25
CA THR A 60 5.20 5.10 -6.88
C THR A 60 4.67 6.50 -6.55
N ARG A 61 3.34 6.70 -6.60
CA ARG A 61 2.71 7.99 -6.22
C ARG A 61 2.95 8.33 -4.75
N LEU A 62 2.74 7.36 -3.85
CA LEU A 62 2.95 7.51 -2.42
C LEU A 62 4.41 7.80 -2.07
N HIS A 63 5.34 7.04 -2.65
CA HIS A 63 6.76 7.17 -2.39
C HIS A 63 7.30 8.53 -2.82
N ALA A 64 6.80 9.10 -3.93
CA ALA A 64 7.15 10.46 -4.33
C ALA A 64 6.78 11.51 -3.26
N ARG A 65 5.63 11.37 -2.59
CA ARG A 65 5.24 12.25 -1.47
C ARG A 65 6.18 12.10 -0.27
N TYR A 66 6.58 10.86 0.05
CA TYR A 66 7.58 10.61 1.09
C TYR A 66 8.95 11.23 0.74
N GLN A 67 9.37 11.16 -0.52
CA GLN A 67 10.62 11.78 -0.99
C GLN A 67 10.60 13.31 -0.89
N GLU A 68 9.48 13.95 -1.24
CA GLU A 68 9.29 15.40 -1.10
C GLU A 68 9.46 15.87 0.36
N LEU A 69 9.14 15.01 1.33
CA LEU A 69 9.31 15.25 2.76
C LEU A 69 10.67 14.80 3.32
N GLY A 70 11.59 14.34 2.47
CA GLY A 70 12.90 13.84 2.87
C GLY A 70 12.85 12.50 3.63
N ALA A 71 11.72 11.77 3.54
CA ALA A 71 11.46 10.55 4.29
C ALA A 71 11.28 9.33 3.39
N GLY A 72 11.83 9.33 2.16
CA GLY A 72 11.67 8.23 1.19
C GLY A 72 11.97 6.85 1.78
N GLU A 73 13.04 6.73 2.56
CA GLU A 73 13.47 5.49 3.24
C GLU A 73 12.44 4.94 4.25
N ASN A 74 11.50 5.76 4.72
CA ASN A 74 10.44 5.33 5.64
C ASN A 74 9.24 4.68 4.92
N CYS A 75 9.21 4.64 3.59
CA CYS A 75 8.11 4.05 2.81
C CYS A 75 8.61 2.86 1.99
N VAL A 76 8.25 1.65 2.41
CA VAL A 76 8.77 0.41 1.83
C VAL A 76 7.65 -0.41 1.20
N HIS A 77 7.89 -0.93 -0.01
CA HIS A 77 7.00 -1.90 -0.68
C HIS A 77 7.64 -3.28 -0.68
N VAL A 78 7.00 -4.22 -0.01
CA VAL A 78 7.38 -5.64 0.01
C VAL A 78 6.50 -6.40 -0.97
N ILE A 79 7.14 -7.16 -1.86
CA ILE A 79 6.46 -8.05 -2.81
C ILE A 79 6.81 -9.48 -2.43
N GLY A 80 5.81 -10.23 -1.96
CA GLY A 80 5.97 -11.64 -1.62
C GLY A 80 5.61 -12.55 -2.79
N ASP A 81 6.29 -13.70 -2.89
CA ASP A 81 6.00 -14.69 -3.92
C ASP A 81 4.72 -15.48 -3.59
N GLY A 82 3.79 -15.59 -4.54
CA GLY A 82 2.47 -16.21 -4.37
C GLY A 82 1.29 -15.22 -4.38
N GLY A 83 0.09 -15.71 -4.03
CA GLY A 83 -1.16 -14.96 -4.10
C GLY A 83 -1.62 -14.28 -2.80
N HIS A 84 -2.94 -14.17 -2.60
CA HIS A 84 -3.54 -13.46 -1.47
C HIS A 84 -3.28 -14.14 -0.12
N ARG A 85 -2.29 -13.65 0.65
CA ARG A 85 -1.94 -14.17 1.98
C ARG A 85 -1.16 -13.16 2.82
N PHE A 86 -0.97 -13.50 4.09
CA PHE A 86 -0.09 -12.74 4.98
C PHE A 86 1.37 -13.18 4.82
N TYR A 87 2.25 -12.24 4.49
CA TYR A 87 3.68 -12.46 4.30
C TYR A 87 4.47 -11.99 5.51
N ALA A 88 4.35 -12.73 6.62
CA ALA A 88 4.86 -12.30 7.93
C ALA A 88 6.37 -11.98 7.93
N GLU A 89 7.21 -12.94 7.55
CA GLU A 89 8.66 -12.80 7.59
C GLU A 89 9.19 -11.59 6.80
N PRO A 90 8.87 -11.43 5.49
CA PRO A 90 9.39 -10.28 4.74
C PRO A 90 8.77 -8.96 5.21
N ALA A 91 7.53 -8.95 5.71
CA ALA A 91 6.92 -7.75 6.30
C ALA A 91 7.65 -7.31 7.58
N TRP A 92 7.93 -8.24 8.50
CA TRP A 92 8.66 -7.95 9.74
C TRP A 92 10.09 -7.52 9.46
N ASN A 93 10.78 -8.18 8.53
CA ASN A 93 12.15 -7.82 8.15
C ASN A 93 12.24 -6.39 7.58
N ALA A 94 11.21 -5.94 6.86
CA ALA A 94 11.13 -4.56 6.37
C ALA A 94 10.75 -3.56 7.47
N MET A 95 9.88 -3.95 8.42
CA MET A 95 9.36 -3.04 9.44
C MET A 95 10.31 -2.83 10.62
N LEU A 96 10.98 -3.88 11.11
CA LEU A 96 11.81 -3.83 12.31
C LEU A 96 12.94 -2.78 12.25
N PRO A 97 13.65 -2.58 11.13
CA PRO A 97 14.67 -1.53 11.03
C PRO A 97 14.10 -0.11 11.21
N LEU A 98 12.84 0.12 10.81
CA LEU A 98 12.20 1.44 10.86
C LEU A 98 11.68 1.82 12.25
N TRP A 99 11.62 0.87 13.18
CA TRP A 99 11.04 1.06 14.53
C TRP A 99 12.09 1.50 15.58
N ASN A 100 13.39 1.37 15.27
CA ASN A 100 14.48 1.58 16.23
C ASN A 100 15.10 2.99 16.18
N HIS A 101 14.34 3.99 15.73
CA HIS A 101 14.69 5.41 15.73
C HIS A 101 13.68 6.20 16.55
#